data_AF-A0A8T3S716-F1
#
_entry.id   AF-A0A8T3S716-F1
#
_cell.length_a   1.000
_cell.length_b   1.000
_cell.length_c   1.000
_cell.angle_alpha   90.00
_cell.angle_beta   90.00
_cell.angle_gamma   90.00
#
_symmetry.space_group_name_H-M   'P 1'
#
loop_
_entity.id
_entity.type
_entity.pdbx_description
1 polymer ?
#
loop_
_entity_poly.entity_id
_entity_poly.type
_entity_poly.pdbx_seq_one_letter_code
_entity_poly.pdbx_strand_id
1 'polypeptide(L)'
;MRLTKTIGAAGALILSALVGGTLIGSALATDDATDTDATGVTAEYCEIFMDGFASELGVTREAVVTAGRSAATAAIESAVAAGDLGEERADALHERI
;
A
#
# COMPACT_ATOMS: atom_id res chain seq x y z
N MET A 1 -29.74 -24.15 -1.40
CA MET A 1 -28.99 -24.06 -0.12
C MET A 1 -27.53 -24.38 -0.42
N ARG A 2 -26.59 -23.61 0.18
CA ARG A 2 -25.12 -23.79 0.23
C ARG A 2 -24.27 -23.00 -0.80
N LEU A 3 -23.94 -21.76 -0.42
CA LEU A 3 -22.87 -20.96 -1.03
C LEU A 3 -22.16 -20.09 0.03
N THR A 4 -21.82 -20.69 1.18
CA THR A 4 -21.24 -20.01 2.35
C THR A 4 -19.89 -20.58 2.78
N LYS A 5 -18.97 -20.90 1.85
CA LYS A 5 -17.72 -21.60 2.22
C LYS A 5 -16.39 -21.03 1.72
N THR A 6 -16.31 -19.77 1.28
CA THR A 6 -15.05 -19.18 0.78
C THR A 6 -14.52 -17.97 1.54
N ILE A 7 -15.18 -17.51 2.61
CA ILE A 7 -14.78 -16.29 3.36
C ILE A 7 -13.70 -16.55 4.44
N GLY A 8 -13.24 -17.80 4.60
CA GLY A 8 -12.36 -18.18 5.71
C GLY A 8 -10.84 -17.96 5.53
N ALA A 9 -10.35 -17.68 4.31
CA ALA A 9 -8.90 -17.71 4.04
C ALA A 9 -8.20 -16.34 4.11
N ALA A 10 -8.93 -15.24 3.89
CA ALA A 10 -8.33 -13.90 3.81
C ALA A 10 -8.00 -13.26 5.18
N GLY A 11 -8.69 -13.68 6.26
CA GLY A 11 -8.50 -13.10 7.59
C GLY A 11 -7.19 -13.51 8.30
N ALA A 12 -6.54 -14.60 7.87
CA ALA A 12 -5.35 -15.11 8.54
C ALA A 12 -4.07 -14.31 8.21
N LEU A 13 -4.03 -13.62 7.06
CA LEU A 13 -2.82 -12.89 6.62
C LEU A 13 -2.61 -11.56 7.36
N ILE A 14 -3.67 -10.96 7.89
CA ILE A 14 -3.60 -9.65 8.57
C ILE A 14 -2.95 -9.78 9.96
N LEU A 15 -3.06 -10.94 10.61
CA LEU A 15 -2.48 -11.17 11.93
C LEU A 15 -0.95 -11.40 11.91
N SER A 16 -0.40 -11.92 10.81
CA SER A 16 1.05 -12.12 10.65
C SER A 16 1.82 -10.80 10.50
N ALA A 17 1.17 -9.72 10.05
CA ALA A 17 1.82 -8.43 9.86
C ALA A 17 2.05 -7.67 11.19
N LEU A 18 1.23 -7.91 12.22
CA LEU A 18 1.35 -7.19 13.49
C LEU A 18 2.53 -7.66 14.37
N VAL A 19 3.01 -8.90 14.20
CA VAL A 19 4.09 -9.45 15.02
C VAL A 19 5.48 -9.13 14.43
N GLY A 20 5.58 -8.81 13.14
CA GLY A 20 6.87 -8.51 12.47
C GLY A 20 7.39 -7.08 12.66
N GLY A 21 6.56 -6.15 13.14
CA GLY A 21 6.86 -4.70 13.11
C GLY A 21 7.78 -4.16 14.21
N THR A 22 8.28 -4.98 15.14
CA THR A 22 8.99 -4.48 16.35
C THR A 22 10.50 -4.76 16.40
N LEU A 23 11.10 -5.42 15.40
CA LEU A 23 12.52 -5.80 15.45
C LEU A 23 13.48 -4.97 14.57
N ILE A 24 12.98 -4.01 13.78
CA ILE A 24 13.81 -3.16 12.91
C ILE A 24 13.87 -1.72 13.47
N GLY A 25 14.03 -1.58 14.79
CA GLY A 25 13.91 -0.28 15.47
C GLY A 25 15.21 0.29 16.04
N SER A 26 16.32 -0.45 16.07
CA SER A 26 17.45 -0.08 16.94
C SER A 26 18.86 -0.24 16.35
N ALA A 27 19.01 -0.38 15.03
CA ALA A 27 20.34 -0.53 14.41
C ALA A 27 20.70 0.47 13.28
N LEU A 28 19.81 1.40 12.91
CA LEU A 28 20.08 2.37 11.83
C LEU A 28 20.24 3.82 12.33
N ALA A 29 20.85 3.99 13.50
CA ALA A 29 21.54 5.24 13.80
C ALA A 29 22.93 5.17 13.14
N THR A 30 23.04 5.59 11.89
CA THR A 30 24.33 5.88 11.24
C THR A 30 24.18 7.15 10.40
N ASP A 31 24.84 8.16 10.93
CA ASP A 31 25.41 9.39 10.37
C ASP A 31 25.04 9.88 8.97
N ASP A 32 24.78 11.18 8.95
CA ASP A 32 24.86 12.13 7.84
C ASP A 32 26.05 11.89 6.88
N ALA A 33 25.74 11.57 5.62
CA ALA A 33 26.29 12.18 4.39
C ALA A 33 25.96 11.30 3.17
N THR A 34 25.66 11.92 2.02
CA THR A 34 25.40 11.33 0.67
C THR A 34 24.10 10.50 0.57
N ASP A 35 23.13 10.80 -0.28
CA ASP A 35 23.24 10.86 -1.74
C ASP A 35 22.04 11.57 -2.38
N THR A 36 22.32 12.53 -3.26
CA THR A 36 21.33 13.07 -4.22
C THR A 36 20.92 12.01 -5.28
N ASP A 37 21.58 10.84 -5.31
CA ASP A 37 21.30 9.71 -6.21
C ASP A 37 20.27 8.68 -5.68
N ALA A 38 19.92 8.71 -4.39
CA ALA A 38 19.01 7.71 -3.80
C ALA A 38 17.56 7.78 -4.33
N THR A 39 17.12 8.96 -4.78
CA THR A 39 15.79 9.17 -5.39
C THR A 39 15.64 8.57 -6.78
N GLY A 40 16.72 8.45 -7.55
CA GLY A 40 16.68 7.85 -8.89
C GLY A 40 16.57 6.32 -8.83
N VAL A 41 17.35 5.71 -7.94
CA VAL A 41 17.39 4.25 -7.74
C VAL A 41 16.06 3.73 -7.19
N THR A 42 15.40 4.47 -6.30
CA THR A 42 14.10 4.06 -5.73
C THR A 42 12.95 4.14 -6.73
N ALA A 43 12.96 5.11 -7.64
CA ALA A 43 11.98 5.19 -8.72
C ALA A 43 12.12 4.00 -9.69
N GLU A 44 13.36 3.64 -10.04
CA GLU A 44 13.64 2.50 -10.94
C GLU A 44 13.14 1.17 -10.36
N TYR A 45 13.36 0.90 -9.07
CA TYR A 45 12.84 -0.32 -8.45
C TYR A 45 11.32 -0.34 -8.30
N CYS A 46 10.68 0.81 -8.08
CA CYS A 46 9.22 0.92 -8.12
C CYS A 46 8.66 0.58 -9.50
N GLU A 47 9.31 1.05 -10.57
CA GLU A 47 8.95 0.71 -11.95
C GLU A 47 9.06 -0.79 -12.22
N ILE A 48 10.20 -1.39 -11.87
CA ILE A 48 10.44 -2.84 -12.02
C ILE A 48 9.37 -3.64 -11.26
N PHE A 49 9.07 -3.24 -10.03
CA PHE A 49 8.03 -3.86 -9.22
C PHE A 49 6.66 -3.76 -9.90
N MET A 50 6.28 -2.58 -10.38
CA MET A 50 4.96 -2.36 -11.00
C MET A 50 4.80 -3.15 -12.30
N ASP A 51 5.85 -3.27 -13.12
CA ASP A 51 5.82 -4.11 -14.31
C ASP A 51 5.73 -5.60 -13.98
N GLY A 52 6.54 -6.06 -13.02
CA GLY A 52 6.49 -7.44 -12.56
C GLY A 52 5.12 -7.79 -11.99
N PHE A 53 4.58 -6.92 -11.13
CA PHE A 53 3.28 -7.11 -10.52
C PHE A 53 2.14 -7.12 -11.55
N ALA A 54 2.16 -6.19 -12.52
CA ALA A 54 1.19 -6.20 -13.62
C ALA A 54 1.27 -7.49 -14.45
N SER A 55 2.49 -7.95 -14.75
CA SER A 55 2.74 -9.17 -15.51
C SER A 55 2.23 -10.42 -14.79
N GLU A 56 2.52 -10.56 -13.49
CA GLU A 56 2.02 -11.68 -12.66
C GLU A 56 0.49 -11.71 -12.56
N LEU A 57 -0.14 -10.53 -12.55
CA LEU A 57 -1.60 -10.40 -12.56
C LEU A 57 -2.21 -10.56 -13.96
N GLY A 58 -1.41 -10.61 -15.02
CA GLY A 58 -1.87 -10.68 -16.40
C GLY A 58 -2.61 -9.42 -16.87
N VAL A 59 -2.29 -8.26 -16.29
CA VAL A 59 -2.91 -6.96 -16.62
C VAL A 59 -1.85 -5.94 -17.05
N THR A 60 -2.30 -4.76 -17.50
CA THR A 60 -1.39 -3.66 -17.82
C THR A 60 -0.97 -2.92 -16.55
N ARG A 61 0.23 -2.31 -16.58
CA ARG A 61 0.69 -1.41 -15.49
C ARG A 61 -0.34 -0.31 -15.19
N GLU A 62 -0.98 0.23 -16.23
CA GLU A 62 -2.01 1.25 -16.09
C GLU A 62 -3.28 0.75 -15.38
N ALA A 63 -3.66 -0.51 -15.58
CA ALA A 63 -4.74 -1.14 -14.84
C ALA A 63 -4.39 -1.30 -13.36
N VAL A 64 -3.13 -1.65 -13.03
CA VAL A 64 -2.65 -1.71 -11.64
C VAL A 64 -2.71 -0.33 -10.99
N VAL A 65 -2.23 0.72 -11.66
CA VAL A 65 -2.28 2.10 -11.15
C VAL A 65 -3.72 2.53 -10.90
N THR A 66 -4.62 2.27 -11.83
CA THR A 66 -6.05 2.58 -11.71
C THR A 66 -6.67 1.85 -10.51
N ALA A 67 -6.39 0.55 -10.37
CA ALA A 67 -6.86 -0.24 -9.23
C ALA A 67 -6.30 0.29 -7.90
N GLY A 68 -5.02 0.67 -7.86
CA GLY A 68 -4.37 1.25 -6.69
C GLY A 68 -5.02 2.57 -6.26
N ARG A 69 -5.31 3.48 -7.20
CA ARG A 69 -6.03 4.72 -6.92
C ARG A 69 -7.42 4.46 -6.34
N SER A 70 -8.19 3.57 -6.97
CA SER A 70 -9.52 3.21 -6.49
C SER A 70 -9.47 2.61 -5.08
N ALA A 71 -8.49 1.76 -4.80
CA ALA A 71 -8.29 1.18 -3.47
C ALA A 71 -7.91 2.24 -2.43
N ALA A 72 -7.06 3.20 -2.80
CA ALA A 72 -6.68 4.31 -1.92
C ALA A 72 -7.87 5.20 -1.57
N THR A 73 -8.70 5.58 -2.55
CA THR A 73 -9.95 6.31 -2.34
C THR A 73 -10.89 5.55 -1.40
N ALA A 74 -11.12 4.26 -1.65
CA ALA A 74 -11.98 3.44 -0.79
C ALA A 74 -11.47 3.33 0.65
N ALA A 75 -10.14 3.28 0.84
CA ALA A 75 -9.54 3.28 2.18
C ALA A 75 -9.76 4.61 2.91
N ILE A 76 -9.63 5.75 2.20
CA ILE A 76 -9.92 7.07 2.75
C ILE A 76 -11.38 7.17 3.18
N GLU A 77 -12.31 6.78 2.29
CA GLU A 77 -13.75 6.77 2.59
C GLU A 77 -14.08 5.89 3.81
N SER A 78 -13.47 4.70 3.89
CA SER A 78 -13.64 3.81 5.04
C SER A 78 -13.12 4.44 6.35
N ALA A 79 -12.01 5.17 6.30
CA ALA A 79 -11.46 5.85 7.48
C ALA A 79 -12.35 7.03 7.92
N VAL A 80 -12.97 7.75 6.98
CA VAL A 80 -13.97 8.79 7.28
C VAL A 80 -15.22 8.17 7.91
N ALA A 81 -15.74 7.10 7.31
CA ALA A 81 -16.92 6.41 7.83
C ALA A 81 -16.70 5.81 9.23
N ALA A 82 -15.48 5.38 9.54
CA ALA A 82 -15.09 4.92 10.87
C ALA A 82 -14.88 6.06 11.89
N GLY A 83 -14.78 7.30 11.43
CA GLY A 83 -14.45 8.46 12.26
C GLY A 83 -12.97 8.60 12.61
N ASP A 84 -12.10 7.77 12.00
CA ASP A 84 -10.64 7.81 12.18
C ASP A 84 -10.00 8.97 11.40
N LEU A 85 -10.71 9.48 10.39
CA LEU A 85 -10.28 10.57 9.54
C LEU A 85 -11.39 11.63 9.40
N GLY A 86 -11.05 12.91 9.59
CA GLY A 86 -11.98 14.01 9.33
C GLY A 86 -12.14 14.29 7.83
N GLU A 87 -13.32 14.78 7.44
CA GLU A 87 -13.67 15.06 6.03
C GLU A 87 -12.67 16.01 5.34
N GLU A 88 -12.30 17.13 5.98
CA GLU A 88 -11.32 18.08 5.41
C GLU A 88 -9.96 17.42 5.11
N ARG A 89 -9.55 16.43 5.93
CA ARG A 89 -8.29 15.72 5.69
C ARG A 89 -8.43 14.67 4.61
N ALA A 90 -9.59 14.05 4.48
CA ALA A 90 -9.91 13.12 3.41
C ALA A 90 -9.93 13.82 2.04
N ASP A 91 -10.53 15.00 1.96
CA ASP A 91 -10.57 15.81 0.73
C ASP A 91 -9.14 16.16 0.26
N ALA A 92 -8.30 16.62 1.19
CA ALA A 92 -6.90 16.92 0.90
C ALA A 92 -6.08 15.69 0.46
N LEU A 93 -6.49 14.47 0.84
CA LEU A 93 -5.87 13.23 0.37
C LEU A 93 -6.38 12.84 -1.03
N HIS A 94 -7.67 13.03 -1.31
CA HIS A 94 -8.24 12.77 -2.64
C HIS A 94 -7.63 13.67 -3.72
N GLU A 95 -7.30 14.93 -3.42
CA GLU A 95 -6.64 15.83 -4.37
C GLU A 95 -5.24 15.34 -4.82
N ARG A 96 -4.64 14.39 -4.10
CA ARG A 96 -3.27 13.89 -4.33
C ARG A 96 -3.22 12.53 -5.03
N ILE A 97 -4.37 11.91 -5.30
CA ILE A 97 -4.52 10.58 -5.93
C ILE A 97 -4.68 10.73 -7.44
#